data_AF-A0A542UAM6-F1
#
_entry.id   AF-A0A542UAM6-F1
#
_cell.length_a   1.000
_cell.length_b   1.000
_cell.length_c   1.000
_cell.angle_alpha   90.00
_cell.angle_beta   90.00
_cell.angle_gamma   90.00
#
_symmetry.space_group_name_H-M   'P 1'
#
loop_
_entity.id
_entity.type
_entity.pdbx_description
1 polymer ?
#
loop_
_entity_poly.entity_id
_entity_poly.type
_entity_poly.pdbx_seq_one_letter_code
_entity_poly.pdbx_strand_id
1 'polypeptide(L)'
;MLPADMVGGVSATRAANLEASGEALDAFVKRVDNVLKTLEGSAGNPAKVEAQKIRQTSLTSGGADIFPEAHGLYYQYTRVHGELTKLSRNLHLQIEAIGIAVQGARVGFDNLEEEQRQRFWAIQQHIQGTQDTNDGKQRTGTGTQMKA
;
A
#
# COMPACT_ATOMS: atom_id res chain seq x y z
N MET A 1 50.51 -10.47 31.76
CA MET A 1 49.13 -10.31 32.28
C MET A 1 48.51 -9.13 31.54
N LEU A 2 47.56 -9.38 30.65
CA LEU A 2 46.74 -8.33 30.05
C LEU A 2 45.63 -7.97 31.05
N PRO A 3 45.32 -6.68 31.27
CA PRO A 3 44.29 -6.28 32.23
C PRO A 3 42.91 -6.76 31.78
N ALA A 4 42.17 -7.35 32.72
CA ALA A 4 40.86 -7.98 32.49
C ALA A 4 39.72 -7.00 32.14
N ASP A 5 39.99 -5.70 32.10
CA ASP A 5 38.97 -4.65 31.88
C ASP A 5 38.67 -4.32 30.39
N MET A 6 39.38 -4.90 29.43
CA MET A 6 39.24 -4.50 28.01
C MET A 6 38.22 -5.32 27.20
N VAL A 7 37.50 -6.28 27.81
CA VAL A 7 36.52 -7.14 27.10
C VAL A 7 35.05 -6.69 27.31
N GLY A 8 34.78 -5.83 28.30
CA GLY A 8 33.42 -5.39 28.63
C GLY A 8 32.84 -4.27 27.75
N GLY A 9 33.69 -3.40 27.19
CA GLY A 9 33.24 -2.18 26.48
C GLY A 9 32.54 -2.44 25.14
N VAL A 10 33.03 -3.41 24.35
CA VAL A 10 32.46 -3.72 23.02
C VAL A 10 31.05 -4.32 23.14
N SER A 11 30.78 -5.07 24.22
CA SER A 11 29.46 -5.66 24.48
C SER A 11 28.44 -4.62 24.92
N ALA A 12 28.82 -3.70 25.82
CA ALA A 12 27.95 -2.61 26.25
C ALA A 12 27.65 -1.61 25.13
N THR A 13 28.64 -1.26 24.31
CA THR A 13 28.42 -0.40 23.12
C THR A 13 27.54 -1.09 22.07
N ARG A 14 27.68 -2.40 21.86
CA ARG A 14 26.78 -3.17 20.99
C ARG A 14 25.36 -3.20 21.55
N ALA A 15 25.19 -3.46 22.84
CA ALA A 15 23.88 -3.46 23.49
C ALA A 15 23.19 -2.08 23.37
N ALA A 16 23.92 -0.99 23.64
CA ALA A 16 23.40 0.37 23.48
C ALA A 16 23.04 0.71 22.02
N ASN A 17 23.80 0.22 21.04
CA ASN A 17 23.48 0.40 19.62
C ASN A 17 22.24 -0.42 19.21
N LEU A 18 22.09 -1.63 19.72
CA LEU A 18 20.89 -2.45 19.53
C LEU A 18 19.65 -1.83 20.18
N GLU A 19 19.80 -1.23 21.36
CA GLU A 19 18.72 -0.51 22.05
C GLU A 19 18.32 0.75 21.27
N ALA A 20 19.29 1.60 20.90
CA ALA A 20 19.06 2.79 20.10
C ALA A 20 18.45 2.49 18.72
N SER A 21 18.88 1.40 18.07
CA SER A 21 18.27 0.96 16.81
C SER A 21 16.85 0.41 17.02
N GLY A 22 16.59 -0.30 18.12
CA GLY A 22 15.25 -0.74 18.52
C GLY A 22 14.28 0.43 18.76
N GLU A 23 14.73 1.47 19.46
CA GLU A 23 13.97 2.71 19.66
C GLU A 23 13.70 3.45 18.34
N ALA A 24 14.70 3.52 17.45
CA ALA A 24 14.54 4.12 16.14
C ALA A 24 13.52 3.37 15.26
N LEU A 25 13.53 2.04 15.30
CA LEU A 25 12.55 1.18 14.63
C LEU A 25 11.14 1.42 15.19
N ASP A 26 10.99 1.53 16.51
CA ASP A 26 9.71 1.84 17.17
C ASP A 26 9.15 3.20 16.74
N ALA A 27 10.01 4.22 16.72
CA ALA A 27 9.66 5.56 16.25
C ALA A 27 9.33 5.57 14.75
N PHE A 28 9.88 4.65 13.96
CA PHE A 28 9.53 4.49 12.55
C PHE A 28 8.16 3.85 12.38
N VAL A 29 7.87 2.73 13.06
CA VAL A 29 6.55 2.08 13.04
C VAL A 29 5.46 3.07 13.44
N LYS A 30 5.66 3.81 14.55
CA LYS A 30 4.70 4.85 14.98
C LYS A 30 4.45 5.93 13.92
N ARG A 31 5.49 6.31 13.16
CA ARG A 31 5.34 7.27 12.05
C ARG A 31 4.55 6.66 10.90
N VAL A 32 4.83 5.41 10.54
CA VAL A 32 4.10 4.67 9.51
C VAL A 32 2.63 4.53 9.88
N ASP A 33 2.33 4.11 11.11
CA ASP A 33 0.96 4.00 11.64
C ASP A 33 0.23 5.34 11.63
N ASN A 34 0.92 6.43 11.96
CA ASN A 34 0.33 7.76 11.92
C ASN A 34 0.00 8.19 10.48
N VAL A 35 0.88 7.88 9.52
CA VAL A 35 0.60 8.13 8.09
C VAL A 35 -0.59 7.28 7.63
N LEU A 36 -0.66 6.01 8.04
CA LEU A 36 -1.78 5.11 7.73
C LEU A 36 -3.10 5.67 8.27
N LYS A 37 -3.14 6.05 9.56
CA LYS A 37 -4.30 6.68 10.20
C LYS A 37 -4.69 8.00 9.55
N THR A 38 -3.70 8.80 9.14
CA THR A 38 -3.95 10.06 8.42
C THR A 38 -4.57 9.79 7.06
N LEU A 39 -4.08 8.79 6.32
CA LEU A 39 -4.64 8.36 5.04
C LEU A 39 -6.06 7.82 5.21
N GLU A 40 -6.32 7.01 6.23
CA GLU A 40 -7.66 6.49 6.57
C GLU A 40 -8.63 7.60 6.98
N GLY A 41 -8.15 8.61 7.71
CA GLY A 41 -8.94 9.78 8.12
C GLY A 41 -9.23 10.71 6.94
N SER A 42 -8.35 10.77 5.95
CA SER A 42 -8.44 11.68 4.81
C SER A 42 -9.60 11.35 3.85
N ALA A 43 -9.86 12.26 2.91
CA ALA A 43 -10.74 12.01 1.76
C ALA A 43 -10.16 10.96 0.79
N GLY A 44 -8.85 10.72 0.86
CA GLY A 44 -8.15 9.72 0.08
C GLY A 44 -8.25 8.31 0.64
N ASN A 45 -9.05 8.05 1.68
CA ASN A 45 -9.31 6.70 2.19
C ASN A 45 -9.92 5.82 1.08
N PRO A 46 -9.41 4.60 0.82
CA PRO A 46 -9.90 3.75 -0.26
C PRO A 46 -11.41 3.50 -0.19
N ALA A 47 -11.96 3.24 1.00
CA ALA A 47 -13.39 3.01 1.20
C ALA A 47 -14.22 4.29 1.00
N LYS A 48 -13.72 5.47 1.39
CA LYS A 48 -14.40 6.74 1.15
C LYS A 48 -14.39 7.11 -0.33
N VAL A 49 -13.25 6.93 -1.00
CA VAL A 49 -13.16 7.10 -2.45
C VAL A 49 -14.13 6.12 -3.11
N GLU A 50 -14.12 4.84 -2.76
CA GLU A 50 -15.07 3.84 -3.29
C GLU A 50 -16.55 4.19 -3.08
N ALA A 51 -16.88 4.84 -1.98
CA ALA A 51 -18.24 5.28 -1.68
C ALA A 51 -18.72 6.44 -2.59
N GLN A 52 -17.81 7.22 -3.19
CA GLN A 52 -18.12 8.32 -4.11
C GLN A 52 -18.50 7.81 -5.52
N LYS A 53 -19.39 6.83 -5.61
CA LYS A 53 -19.93 6.37 -6.89
C LYS A 53 -21.12 7.21 -7.30
N ILE A 54 -21.05 7.78 -8.49
CA ILE A 54 -22.18 8.46 -9.12
C ILE A 54 -22.98 7.41 -9.88
N ARG A 55 -24.32 7.46 -9.80
CA ARG A 55 -25.17 6.60 -10.64
C ARG A 55 -25.23 7.21 -12.04
N GLN A 56 -25.17 6.39 -13.09
CA GLN A 56 -25.34 6.85 -14.46
C GLN A 56 -26.65 7.64 -14.64
N THR A 57 -27.70 7.21 -13.94
CA THR A 57 -29.02 7.88 -13.92
C THR A 57 -29.03 9.26 -13.26
N SER A 58 -27.97 9.63 -12.51
CA SER A 58 -27.81 10.97 -11.93
C SER A 58 -27.34 12.00 -12.97
N LEU A 59 -26.69 11.55 -14.05
CA LEU A 59 -26.20 12.42 -15.12
C LEU A 59 -27.11 12.40 -16.36
N THR A 60 -27.92 11.36 -16.51
CA THR A 60 -28.83 11.21 -17.65
C THR A 60 -30.03 10.31 -17.29
N SER A 61 -31.23 10.80 -17.56
CA SER A 61 -32.49 10.07 -17.40
C SER A 61 -32.91 9.28 -18.65
N GLY A 62 -32.11 9.30 -19.73
CA GLY A 62 -32.39 8.66 -21.02
C GLY A 62 -31.25 7.78 -21.55
N GLY A 63 -31.49 7.13 -22.70
CA GLY A 63 -30.50 6.32 -23.41
C GLY A 63 -29.32 7.15 -23.94
N ALA A 64 -28.19 6.49 -24.26
CA ALA A 64 -26.97 7.14 -24.74
C ALA A 64 -27.18 8.01 -26.00
N ASP A 65 -28.22 7.70 -26.76
CA ASP A 65 -28.58 8.37 -28.02
C ASP A 65 -29.23 9.74 -27.80
N ILE A 66 -29.71 10.03 -26.58
CA ILE A 66 -30.41 11.27 -26.23
C ILE A 66 -29.43 12.34 -25.73
N PHE A 67 -28.44 11.95 -24.94
CA PHE A 67 -27.39 12.85 -24.46
C PHE A 67 -26.03 12.14 -24.30
N PRO A 68 -25.26 12.03 -25.40
CA PRO A 68 -24.00 11.29 -25.42
C PRO A 68 -22.90 11.95 -24.55
N GLU A 69 -22.93 13.28 -24.37
CA GLU A 69 -21.95 14.01 -23.56
C GLU A 69 -22.04 13.65 -22.07
N ALA A 70 -23.24 13.47 -21.53
CA ALA A 70 -23.42 12.99 -20.15
C ALA A 70 -22.91 11.56 -19.95
N HIS A 71 -23.07 10.70 -20.96
CA HIS A 71 -22.49 9.36 -20.95
C HIS A 71 -20.96 9.40 -20.99
N GLY A 72 -20.38 10.29 -21.82
CA GLY A 72 -18.93 10.51 -21.88
C GLY A 72 -18.37 10.98 -20.54
N LEU A 73 -19.04 11.95 -19.90
CA LEU A 73 -18.65 12.44 -18.56
C LEU A 73 -18.74 11.34 -17.50
N TYR A 74 -19.82 10.55 -17.49
CA TYR A 74 -19.96 9.41 -16.58
C TYR A 74 -18.84 8.39 -16.75
N TYR A 75 -18.48 8.06 -18.00
CA TYR A 75 -17.41 7.13 -18.29
C TYR A 75 -16.06 7.63 -17.79
N GLN A 76 -15.72 8.89 -18.08
CA GLN A 76 -14.45 9.47 -17.63
C GLN A 76 -14.39 9.61 -16.11
N TYR A 77 -15.50 10.01 -15.47
CA TYR A 77 -15.61 10.02 -14.03
C TYR A 77 -15.33 8.63 -13.43
N THR A 78 -16.03 7.60 -13.93
CA THR A 78 -15.88 6.23 -13.44
C THR A 78 -14.47 5.70 -13.63
N ARG A 79 -13.83 6.05 -14.75
CA ARG A 79 -12.43 5.69 -15.03
C ARG A 79 -11.47 6.34 -14.04
N VAL A 80 -11.54 7.66 -13.87
CA VAL A 80 -10.66 8.40 -12.95
C VAL A 80 -10.90 7.96 -11.50
N HIS A 81 -12.16 7.82 -11.11
CA HIS A 81 -12.57 7.31 -9.81
C HIS A 81 -12.00 5.93 -9.52
N GLY A 82 -12.07 5.02 -10.49
CA GLY A 82 -11.49 3.68 -10.38
C GLY A 82 -9.97 3.69 -10.25
N GLU A 83 -9.26 4.53 -11.01
CA GLU A 83 -7.81 4.66 -10.90
C GLU A 83 -7.38 5.30 -9.57
N LEU A 84 -8.07 6.34 -9.09
CA LEU A 84 -7.81 6.95 -7.78
C LEU A 84 -8.06 5.97 -6.64
N THR A 85 -9.12 5.16 -6.74
CA THR A 85 -9.41 4.10 -5.78
C THR A 85 -8.27 3.09 -5.70
N LYS A 86 -7.80 2.59 -6.86
CA LYS A 86 -6.69 1.64 -6.91
C LYS A 86 -5.40 2.23 -6.34
N LEU A 87 -5.09 3.47 -6.70
CA LEU A 87 -3.92 4.17 -6.20
C LEU A 87 -3.95 4.29 -4.67
N SER A 88 -5.08 4.76 -4.14
CA SER A 88 -5.29 4.89 -2.70
C SER A 88 -5.14 3.54 -1.98
N ARG A 89 -5.75 2.48 -2.51
CA ARG A 89 -5.64 1.11 -1.97
C ARG A 89 -4.21 0.60 -1.99
N ASN A 90 -3.49 0.78 -3.10
CA ASN A 90 -2.09 0.35 -3.21
C ASN A 90 -1.19 1.09 -2.23
N LEU A 91 -1.36 2.41 -2.07
CA LEU A 91 -0.59 3.20 -1.12
C LEU A 91 -0.85 2.74 0.32
N HIS A 92 -2.10 2.50 0.68
CA HIS A 92 -2.46 1.96 2.00
C HIS A 92 -1.77 0.63 2.28
N LEU A 93 -1.81 -0.32 1.33
CA LEU A 93 -1.17 -1.62 1.46
C LEU A 93 0.36 -1.53 1.54
N GLN A 94 0.99 -0.62 0.80
CA GLN A 94 2.44 -0.42 0.85
C GLN A 94 2.88 0.11 2.22
N ILE A 95 2.15 1.07 2.80
CA ILE A 95 2.43 1.62 4.13
C ILE A 95 2.27 0.52 5.19
N GLU A 96 1.20 -0.30 5.10
CA GLU A 96 0.96 -1.42 5.99
C GLU A 96 2.09 -2.47 5.90
N ALA A 97 2.50 -2.87 4.68
CA ALA A 97 3.61 -3.80 4.47
C ALA A 97 4.94 -3.30 5.06
N ILE A 98 5.23 -2.00 4.90
CA ILE A 98 6.42 -1.37 5.48
C ILE A 98 6.38 -1.43 7.01
N GLY A 99 5.23 -1.16 7.63
CA GLY A 99 5.04 -1.27 9.08
C GLY A 99 5.34 -2.68 9.60
N ILE A 100 4.77 -3.70 8.95
CA ILE A 100 4.97 -5.10 9.33
C ILE A 100 6.43 -5.55 9.11
N ALA A 101 7.05 -5.14 8.01
CA ALA A 101 8.45 -5.48 7.73
C ALA A 101 9.42 -4.92 8.79
N VAL A 102 9.18 -3.68 9.25
CA VAL A 102 9.98 -3.03 10.30
C VAL A 102 9.76 -3.70 11.65
N GLN A 103 8.52 -4.06 11.97
CA GLN A 103 8.21 -4.82 13.18
C GLN A 103 8.89 -6.20 13.15
N GLY A 104 8.84 -6.90 12.02
CA GLY A 104 9.54 -8.16 11.79
C GLY A 104 11.06 -8.04 11.94
N ALA A 105 11.66 -6.93 11.50
CA ALA A 105 13.09 -6.67 11.69
C ALA A 105 13.49 -6.43 13.16
N ARG A 106 12.56 -5.94 14.00
CA ARG A 106 12.81 -5.63 15.42
C ARG A 106 12.67 -6.85 16.33
N VAL A 107 11.58 -7.60 16.20
CA VAL A 107 11.29 -8.75 17.09
C VAL A 107 11.71 -10.09 16.50
N GLY A 108 12.08 -10.12 15.22
CA GLY A 108 12.29 -11.33 14.43
C GLY A 108 10.97 -11.81 13.83
N PHE A 109 10.98 -12.20 12.54
CA PHE A 109 9.79 -12.65 11.83
C PHE A 109 9.10 -13.87 12.48
N ASP A 110 9.83 -14.70 13.22
CA ASP A 110 9.30 -15.85 13.97
C ASP A 110 8.50 -15.42 15.21
N ASN A 111 8.81 -14.25 15.81
CA ASN A 111 8.12 -13.71 16.97
C ASN A 111 7.01 -12.69 16.61
N LEU A 112 6.74 -12.46 15.32
CA LEU A 112 5.55 -11.73 14.91
C LEU A 112 4.29 -12.44 15.41
N GLU A 113 3.26 -11.68 15.71
CA GLU A 113 1.93 -12.25 15.93
C GLU A 113 1.47 -12.93 14.64
N GLU A 114 0.84 -14.10 14.77
CA GLU A 114 0.44 -14.94 13.63
C GLU A 114 -0.46 -14.17 12.65
N GLU A 115 -1.33 -13.29 13.16
CA GLU A 115 -2.19 -12.42 12.36
C GLU A 115 -1.39 -11.43 11.49
N GLN A 116 -0.28 -10.88 12.01
CA GLN A 116 0.57 -9.94 11.26
C GLN A 116 1.36 -10.66 10.16
N ARG A 117 1.82 -11.89 10.41
CA ARG A 117 2.41 -12.74 9.37
C ARG A 117 1.42 -13.02 8.26
N GLN A 118 0.21 -13.48 8.60
CA GLN A 118 -0.83 -13.75 7.63
C GLN A 118 -1.19 -12.50 6.82
N ARG A 119 -1.30 -11.36 7.49
CA ARG A 119 -1.60 -10.08 6.84
C ARG A 119 -0.51 -9.65 5.88
N PHE A 120 0.76 -9.77 6.27
CA PHE A 120 1.89 -9.48 5.38
C PHE A 120 1.87 -10.33 4.11
N TRP A 121 1.65 -11.64 4.25
CA TRP A 121 1.54 -12.53 3.08
C TRP A 121 0.35 -12.19 2.19
N ALA A 122 -0.80 -11.85 2.78
CA ALA A 122 -1.98 -11.42 2.03
C ALA A 122 -1.71 -10.13 1.25
N ILE A 123 -1.03 -9.15 1.87
CA ILE A 123 -0.64 -7.91 1.20
C ILE A 123 0.34 -8.21 0.05
N GLN A 124 1.33 -9.06 0.28
CA GLN A 124 2.32 -9.42 -0.73
C GLN A 124 1.69 -10.09 -1.96
N GLN A 125 0.75 -11.02 -1.73
CA GLN A 125 -0.01 -11.66 -2.80
C GLN A 125 -0.88 -10.65 -3.58
N HIS A 126 -1.52 -9.71 -2.87
CA HIS A 126 -2.33 -8.67 -3.50
C HIS A 126 -1.48 -7.73 -4.36
N ILE A 127 -0.28 -7.34 -3.89
CA ILE A 127 0.65 -6.49 -4.64
C ILE A 127 1.15 -7.22 -5.90
N GLN A 128 1.57 -8.49 -5.78
CA GLN A 128 2.02 -9.29 -6.93
C GLN A 128 0.91 -9.47 -7.98
N GLY A 129 -0.30 -9.85 -7.57
CA GLY A 129 -1.43 -10.00 -8.50
C GLY A 129 -1.82 -8.69 -9.21
N THR A 130 -1.65 -7.55 -8.54
CA THR A 130 -1.90 -6.22 -9.16
C THR A 130 -0.80 -5.85 -10.18
N GLN A 131 0.43 -6.29 -9.95
CA GLN A 131 1.55 -6.06 -10.85
C GLN A 131 1.44 -6.93 -12.11
N ASP A 132 1.08 -8.21 -11.95
CA ASP A 132 0.87 -9.15 -13.05
C ASP A 132 -0.29 -8.74 -13.97
N THR A 133 -1.37 -8.18 -13.40
CA THR A 133 -2.53 -7.70 -14.17
C THR A 133 -2.24 -6.42 -14.96
N ASN A 134 -1.36 -5.55 -14.45
CA ASN A 134 -0.89 -4.37 -15.19
C ASN A 134 0.07 -4.76 -16.33
N ASP A 135 0.98 -5.70 -16.09
CA ASP A 135 1.90 -6.22 -17.12
C ASP A 135 1.17 -6.99 -18.23
N GLY A 136 0.12 -7.74 -17.89
CA GLY A 136 -0.76 -8.42 -18.86
C GLY A 136 -1.56 -7.44 -19.74
N LYS A 137 -1.99 -6.30 -19.18
CA LYS A 137 -2.64 -5.22 -19.94
C LYS A 137 -1.67 -4.49 -20.88
N GLN A 138 -0.42 -4.26 -20.46
CA GLN A 138 0.61 -3.65 -21.32
C GLN A 138 1.04 -4.57 -22.47
N ARG A 139 1.06 -5.90 -22.27
CA ARG A 139 1.39 -6.87 -23.33
C ARG A 139 0.29 -7.05 -24.38
N THR A 140 -0.97 -6.83 -24.03
CA THR A 140 -2.12 -6.98 -24.94
C THR A 140 -2.46 -5.72 -25.73
N GLY A 141 -1.89 -4.57 -25.37
CA GLY A 141 -2.10 -3.28 -26.06
C GLY A 141 -1.18 -3.02 -27.27
N THR A 142 -0.10 -3.78 -27.45
CA THR A 142 0.95 -3.48 -28.45
C THR A 142 0.98 -4.47 -29.63
N GLY A 143 0.00 -5.36 -29.75
CA GLY A 143 0.00 -6.46 -30.72
C GLY A 143 -0.87 -6.29 -31.98
N THR A 144 -1.76 -5.29 -32.05
CA THR A 144 -2.73 -5.20 -33.16
C THR A 144 -2.53 -3.93 -33.99
N GLN A 145 -1.34 -3.80 -34.59
CA GLN A 145 -1.18 -3.10 -35.87
C GLN A 145 -0.03 -3.77 -36.63
N MET A 146 -0.39 -4.75 -37.46
CA MET A 146 0.27 -5.08 -38.73
C MET A 146 -0.35 -6.37 -39.26
N LYS A 147 -1.33 -6.25 -40.17
CA LYS A 147 -1.26 -6.83 -41.52
C LYS A 147 -2.58 -6.69 -42.27
N ALA A 148 -2.40 -6.23 -43.52
CA ALA A 148 -3.26 -6.27 -44.70
C ALA A 148 -4.54 -5.43 -44.67
#